data_AF-A0A937IHB0-F1
#
_entry.id   AF-A0A937IHB0-F1
#
_cell.length_a   1.000
_cell.length_b   1.000
_cell.length_c   1.000
_cell.angle_alpha   90.00
_cell.angle_beta   90.00
_cell.angle_gamma   90.00
#
_symmetry.space_group_name_H-M   'P 1'
#
loop_
_entity.id
_entity.type
_entity.pdbx_description
1 polymer ?
#
loop_
_entity_poly.entity_id
_entity_poly.type
_entity_poly.pdbx_seq_one_letter_code
_entity_poly.pdbx_strand_id
1 'polypeptide(L)'
;MDWEKPEDKSKLSSLGLALSWFTRPQNANKLFIGLTLLCLILFFADFTYHKHGHFHIEEIPGFYGVYGFVMFTALILVAKILRMIIKRPENYYGDKSIDQEDYPANQLEQDTK
;
A
#
# COMPACT_ATOMS: atom_id res chain seq x y z
N MET A 1 15.00 -21.56 17.18
CA MET A 1 14.65 -20.23 16.64
C MET A 1 13.22 -20.01 17.06
N ASP A 2 13.05 -19.18 18.07
CA ASP A 2 11.99 -19.37 19.07
C ASP A 2 10.87 -18.37 18.72
N TRP A 3 10.03 -18.75 17.76
CA TRP A 3 9.08 -17.90 17.05
C TRP A 3 7.86 -17.42 17.87
N GLU A 4 7.68 -17.91 19.10
CA GLU A 4 6.56 -17.52 19.98
C GLU A 4 6.87 -16.32 20.89
N LYS A 5 8.11 -15.83 20.93
CA LYS A 5 8.46 -14.76 21.85
C LYS A 5 8.10 -13.40 21.25
N PRO A 6 7.29 -12.56 21.93
CA PRO A 6 7.00 -11.21 21.44
C PRO A 6 8.32 -10.45 21.28
N GLU A 7 8.56 -9.89 20.10
CA GLU A 7 9.79 -9.16 19.79
C GLU A 7 10.11 -8.14 20.88
N ASP A 8 11.33 -8.25 21.44
CA ASP A 8 11.82 -7.34 22.47
C ASP A 8 12.12 -5.97 21.87
N LYS A 9 11.13 -5.09 21.97
CA LYS A 9 11.18 -3.71 21.47
C LYS A 9 12.33 -2.89 22.05
N SER A 10 12.88 -3.27 23.21
CA SER A 10 13.96 -2.52 23.86
C SER A 10 15.31 -2.65 23.14
N LYS A 11 15.49 -3.70 22.31
CA LYS A 11 16.71 -3.94 21.54
C LYS A 11 16.67 -3.42 20.11
N LEU A 12 15.53 -2.91 19.66
CA LEU A 12 15.37 -2.37 18.31
C LEU A 12 15.94 -0.94 18.23
N SER A 13 16.71 -0.66 17.18
CA SER A 13 17.07 0.71 16.78
C SER A 13 15.80 1.53 16.50
N SER A 14 15.87 2.86 16.58
CA SER A 14 14.73 3.76 16.35
C SER A 14 13.98 3.48 15.04
N LEU A 15 14.70 3.06 13.99
CA LEU A 15 14.10 2.65 12.71
C LEU A 15 13.34 1.32 12.79
N GLY A 16 13.84 0.35 13.55
CA GLY A 16 13.19 -0.94 13.75
C GLY A 16 11.87 -0.80 14.52
N LEU A 17 11.82 0.10 15.50
CA LEU A 17 10.59 0.45 16.20
C LEU A 17 9.54 1.09 15.26
N ALA A 18 9.98 2.03 14.41
CA ALA A 18 9.11 2.68 13.44
C ALA A 18 8.56 1.68 12.41
N LEU A 19 9.42 0.79 11.90
CA LEU A 19 9.02 -0.23 10.94
C LEU A 19 8.08 -1.28 11.57
N SER A 20 8.37 -1.74 12.79
CA SER A 20 7.51 -2.65 13.56
C SER A 20 6.12 -2.05 13.86
N TRP A 21 6.00 -0.72 13.90
CA TRP A 21 4.70 -0.05 13.96
C TRP A 21 3.98 -0.06 12.61
N PHE A 22 4.70 0.15 11.49
CA PHE A 22 4.13 0.21 10.14
C PHE A 22 3.67 -1.17 9.63
N THR A 23 4.36 -2.25 10.01
CA THR A 23 4.01 -3.62 9.61
C THR A 23 2.76 -4.17 10.30
N ARG A 24 2.25 -3.50 11.33
CA ARG A 24 1.05 -3.93 12.04
C ARG A 24 -0.20 -3.65 11.20
N PRO A 25 -1.01 -4.68 10.87
CA PRO A 25 -2.22 -4.49 10.05
C PRO A 25 -3.24 -3.55 10.73
N GLN A 26 -3.25 -3.49 12.07
CA GLN A 26 -4.14 -2.58 12.81
C GLN A 26 -3.82 -1.09 12.58
N ASN A 27 -2.58 -0.77 12.19
CA ASN A 27 -2.16 0.61 11.95
C ASN A 27 -2.39 1.06 10.51
N ALA A 28 -2.64 0.13 9.57
CA ALA A 28 -2.95 0.48 8.18
C ALA A 28 -4.17 1.40 8.09
N ASN A 29 -5.23 1.13 8.87
CA ASN A 29 -6.41 1.99 8.92
C ASN A 29 -6.09 3.42 9.37
N LYS A 30 -5.15 3.60 10.30
CA LYS A 30 -4.73 4.93 10.77
C LYS A 30 -4.02 5.72 9.68
N LEU A 31 -3.23 5.05 8.84
CA LEU A 31 -2.56 5.68 7.69
C LEU A 31 -3.59 6.15 6.66
N PHE A 32 -4.60 5.33 6.35
CA PHE A 32 -5.68 5.72 5.44
C PHE A 32 -6.47 6.90 5.99
N ILE A 33 -6.77 6.92 7.29
CA ILE A 33 -7.43 8.07 7.94
C ILE A 33 -6.57 9.32 7.84
N GLY A 34 -5.28 9.24 8.15
CA GLY A 34 -4.36 10.37 8.06
C GLY A 34 -4.24 10.93 6.64
N LEU A 35 -4.10 10.05 5.64
CA LEU A 35 -4.09 10.45 4.23
C LEU A 35 -5.41 11.11 3.82
N THR A 36 -6.54 10.54 4.23
CA THR A 36 -7.87 11.09 3.92
C THR A 36 -8.05 12.48 4.51
N LEU A 37 -7.63 12.69 5.77
CA LEU A 37 -7.64 14.00 6.40
C LEU A 37 -6.75 15.00 5.67
N LEU A 38 -5.54 14.60 5.27
CA LEU A 38 -4.63 15.46 4.51
C LEU A 38 -5.25 15.87 3.16
N CYS A 39 -5.86 14.92 2.44
CA CYS A 39 -6.56 15.20 1.18
C CYS A 39 -7.72 16.19 1.37
N LEU A 40 -8.54 16.01 2.42
CA LEU A 40 -9.63 16.93 2.73
C LEU A 40 -9.10 18.32 3.07
N ILE A 41 -8.05 18.43 3.88
CA ILE A 41 -7.43 19.73 4.22
C ILE A 41 -6.95 20.44 2.96
N LEU A 42 -6.21 19.74 2.08
CA LEU A 42 -5.77 20.32 0.81
C LEU A 42 -6.94 20.75 -0.08
N PHE A 43 -8.00 19.94 -0.12
CA PHE A 43 -9.20 20.25 -0.88
C PHE A 43 -9.90 21.53 -0.37
N PHE A 44 -10.06 21.68 0.94
CA PHE A 44 -10.63 22.89 1.53
C PHE A 44 -9.71 24.11 1.40
N ALA A 45 -8.38 23.91 1.47
CA ALA A 45 -7.41 24.97 1.25
C ALA A 45 -7.50 25.54 -0.19
N ASP A 46 -7.85 24.70 -1.17
CA ASP A 46 -8.07 25.12 -2.56
C ASP A 46 -9.23 26.14 -2.70
N PHE A 47 -10.16 26.17 -1.73
CA PHE A 47 -11.27 27.13 -1.71
C PHE A 47 -10.88 28.52 -1.18
N THR A 48 -9.68 28.65 -0.61
CA THR A 48 -9.22 29.92 -0.01
C THR A 48 -8.61 30.90 -1.01
N TYR A 49 -8.27 30.44 -2.22
CA TYR A 49 -7.58 31.26 -3.22
C TYR A 49 -8.22 31.12 -4.60
N HIS A 50 -8.39 32.24 -5.31
CA HIS A 50 -8.86 32.22 -6.69
C HIS A 50 -7.67 31.92 -7.62
N LYS A 51 -7.70 30.74 -8.25
CA LYS A 51 -6.71 30.37 -9.26
C LYS A 51 -7.10 31.00 -10.61
N HIS A 52 -6.19 31.80 -11.17
CA HIS A 52 -6.29 32.23 -12.57
C HIS A 52 -5.81 31.09 -13.47
N GLY A 53 -6.75 30.24 -13.88
CA GLY A 53 -6.50 29.16 -14.82
C GLY A 53 -6.32 29.67 -16.24
N HIS A 54 -5.61 28.92 -17.08
CA HIS A 54 -5.55 29.21 -18.52
C HIS A 54 -6.85 28.83 -19.23
N PHE A 55 -7.62 27.93 -18.63
CA PHE A 55 -8.90 27.45 -19.14
C PHE A 55 -10.01 27.70 -18.12
N HIS A 56 -11.22 28.04 -18.57
CA HIS A 56 -12.40 28.31 -17.72
C HIS A 56 -12.76 27.17 -16.74
N ILE A 57 -12.35 25.92 -17.04
CA ILE A 57 -12.54 24.76 -16.17
C ILE A 57 -11.59 24.77 -14.96
N GLU A 58 -10.41 25.37 -15.10
CA GLU A 58 -9.39 25.43 -14.06
C GLU A 58 -9.69 26.50 -13.00
N GLU A 59 -10.58 27.44 -13.32
CA GLU A 59 -11.07 28.47 -12.41
C GLU A 59 -12.12 27.92 -11.43
N ILE A 60 -12.62 26.70 -11.67
CA ILE A 60 -13.58 26.05 -10.79
C ILE A 60 -12.87 25.69 -9.48
N PRO A 61 -13.33 26.22 -8.33
CA PRO A 61 -12.69 25.95 -7.04
C PRO A 61 -12.77 24.45 -6.72
N GLY A 62 -11.64 23.85 -6.34
CA GLY A 62 -11.55 22.42 -6.03
C GLY A 62 -11.35 21.50 -7.24
N PHE A 63 -11.28 22.04 -8.47
CA PHE A 63 -11.07 21.23 -9.68
C PHE A 63 -9.82 20.34 -9.58
N TYR A 64 -8.67 20.92 -9.21
CA TYR A 64 -7.41 20.18 -9.10
C TYR A 64 -7.41 19.13 -7.98
N GLY A 65 -8.08 19.43 -6.86
CA GLY A 65 -8.22 18.47 -5.76
C GLY A 65 -9.01 17.24 -6.16
N VAL A 66 -10.15 17.44 -6.82
CA VAL A 66 -10.99 16.35 -7.35
C VAL A 66 -10.25 15.60 -8.46
N TYR A 67 -9.66 16.33 -9.42
CA TYR A 67 -8.94 15.74 -10.54
C TYR A 67 -7.78 14.86 -10.08
N GLY A 68 -6.95 15.35 -9.15
CA GLY A 68 -5.84 14.59 -8.59
C GLY A 68 -6.30 13.32 -7.88
N PHE A 69 -7.36 13.40 -7.08
CA PHE A 69 -7.95 12.24 -6.41
C PHE A 69 -8.48 11.19 -7.40
N VAL A 70 -9.19 11.64 -8.44
CA VAL A 70 -9.73 10.76 -9.47
C VAL A 70 -8.61 10.07 -10.25
N MET A 71 -7.60 10.83 -10.70
CA MET A 71 -6.49 10.28 -11.47
C MET A 71 -5.63 9.31 -10.66
N PHE A 72 -5.37 9.60 -9.39
CA PHE A 72 -4.64 8.69 -8.51
C PHE A 72 -5.42 7.40 -8.24
N THR A 73 -6.74 7.52 -8.01
CA THR A 73 -7.62 6.36 -7.84
C THR A 73 -7.65 5.49 -9.10
N ALA A 74 -7.76 6.12 -10.28
CA ALA A 74 -7.71 5.43 -11.56
C ALA A 74 -6.39 4.66 -11.75
N LEU A 75 -5.25 5.27 -11.40
CA LEU A 75 -3.93 4.62 -11.45
C LEU A 75 -3.90 3.35 -10.58
N ILE A 76 -4.40 3.41 -9.34
CA ILE A 76 -4.46 2.24 -8.44
C ILE A 76 -5.33 1.12 -9.04
N LEU A 77 -6.48 1.47 -9.61
CA LEU A 77 -7.37 0.49 -10.24
C LEU A 77 -6.70 -0.17 -11.45
N VAL A 78 -6.03 0.59 -12.30
CA VAL A 78 -5.24 0.06 -13.43
C VAL A 78 -4.15 -0.87 -12.94
N ALA A 79 -3.39 -0.48 -11.89
CA ALA A 79 -2.36 -1.34 -11.31
C ALA A 79 -2.94 -2.66 -10.76
N LYS A 80 -4.14 -2.62 -10.16
CA LYS A 80 -4.83 -3.82 -9.67
C LYS A 80 -5.26 -4.74 -10.82
N ILE A 81 -5.77 -4.18 -11.91
CA ILE A 81 -6.12 -4.94 -13.13
C ILE A 81 -4.85 -5.56 -13.72
N LEU A 82 -3.79 -4.79 -13.86
CA LEU A 82 -2.50 -5.27 -14.36
C LEU A 82 -1.94 -6.40 -13.50
N ARG A 83 -2.04 -6.28 -12.17
CA ARG A 83 -1.65 -7.36 -11.24
C ARG A 83 -2.45 -8.63 -11.49
N MET A 84 -3.74 -8.53 -11.77
CA MET A 84 -4.57 -9.69 -12.09
C MET A 84 -4.12 -10.38 -13.39
N ILE A 85 -3.71 -9.61 -14.40
CA ILE A 85 -3.23 -10.12 -15.69
C ILE A 85 -1.83 -10.77 -15.55
N ILE A 86 -0.93 -10.17 -14.77
CA ILE A 86 0.46 -10.61 -14.65
C ILE A 86 0.61 -11.76 -13.63
N LYS A 87 -0.29 -11.87 -12.63
CA LYS A 87 -0.14 -12.83 -11.53
C LYS A 87 0.02 -14.25 -12.08
N ARG A 88 1.15 -14.86 -11.75
CA ARG A 88 1.47 -16.26 -12.06
C ARG A 88 1.05 -17.17 -10.90
N PRO A 89 0.71 -18.44 -11.17
CA PRO A 89 0.44 -19.41 -10.12
C PRO A 89 1.73 -19.70 -9.33
N GLU A 90 1.60 -20.15 -8.09
CA GLU A 90 2.76 -20.37 -7.20
C GLU A 90 3.67 -21.50 -7.72
N ASN A 91 3.10 -22.44 -8.45
CA ASN A 91 3.80 -23.54 -9.10
C ASN A 91 4.25 -23.23 -10.54
N TYR A 92 4.33 -21.95 -10.95
CA TYR A 92 4.65 -21.58 -12.34
C TYR A 92 5.99 -22.11 -12.83
N TYR A 93 7.00 -22.18 -11.96
CA TYR A 93 8.30 -22.78 -12.29
C TYR A 93 8.34 -24.31 -12.07
N GLY A 94 7.41 -24.83 -11.25
CA GLY A 94 7.08 -26.26 -11.11
C GLY A 94 8.25 -27.20 -10.84
N ASP A 95 7.97 -28.51 -10.95
CA ASP A 95 8.94 -29.60 -10.75
C ASP A 95 10.05 -29.70 -11.82
N LYS A 96 10.07 -28.76 -12.76
CA LYS A 96 11.03 -28.75 -13.89
C LYS A 96 12.09 -27.67 -13.75
N SER A 97 12.10 -26.93 -12.64
CA SER A 97 13.20 -26.01 -12.35
C SER A 97 14.45 -26.81 -12.00
N ILE A 98 15.57 -26.43 -12.62
CA ILE A 98 16.89 -27.00 -12.35
C ILE A 98 17.31 -26.85 -10.88
N ASP A 99 16.75 -25.85 -10.19
CA ASP A 99 16.98 -25.54 -8.78
C ASP A 99 15.86 -26.06 -7.86
N GLN A 100 15.11 -27.10 -8.28
CA GLN A 100 14.10 -27.70 -7.41
C GLN A 100 14.78 -28.42 -6.24
N GLU A 101 14.92 -27.73 -5.11
CA GLU A 101 15.24 -28.39 -3.84
C GLU A 101 13.98 -29.03 -3.25
N ASP A 102 14.11 -30.30 -2.87
CA ASP A 102 13.06 -31.05 -2.20
C ASP A 102 12.92 -30.51 -0.76
N TYR A 103 12.07 -29.50 -0.60
CA TYR A 103 11.86 -28.86 0.69
C TYR A 103 11.20 -29.87 1.65
N PRO A 104 11.80 -30.13 2.82
CA PRO A 104 11.25 -31.12 3.73
C PRO A 104 9.86 -30.67 4.22
N ALA A 105 8.87 -31.55 4.11
CA ALA A 105 7.46 -31.23 4.36
C ALA A 105 7.17 -30.67 5.76
N ASN A 106 8.06 -30.88 6.72
CA ASN A 106 7.97 -30.33 8.08
C ASN A 106 8.30 -28.83 8.17
N GLN A 107 8.79 -28.21 7.10
CA GLN A 107 9.09 -26.78 7.01
C GLN A 107 8.12 -26.01 6.11
N LEU A 108 7.19 -26.72 5.45
CA LEU A 108 6.15 -26.07 4.67
C LEU A 108 5.07 -25.58 5.64
N GLU A 109 4.99 -24.25 5.80
CA GLU A 109 3.83 -23.60 6.42
C GLU A 109 2.64 -23.72 5.45
N GLN A 110 2.10 -24.94 5.33
CA GLN A 110 0.84 -25.18 4.63
C GLN A 110 -0.27 -24.67 5.55
N ASP A 111 -0.59 -23.39 5.38
CA ASP A 111 -1.71 -22.73 6.03
C ASP A 111 -2.97 -23.59 5.81
N THR A 112 -3.48 -24.16 6.89
CA THR A 112 -4.71 -24.95 6.86
C THR A 112 -5.84 -23.96 6.66
N LYS A 113 -6.43 -24.04 5.46
CA LYS A 113 -7.51 -23.22 4.90
C LYS A 113 -8.58 -22.75 5.89
#